data_AF-Q18DX0-F1
#
_entry.id   AF-Q18DX0-F1
#
_cell.length_a   1.000
_cell.length_b   1.000
_cell.length_c   1.000
_cell.angle_alpha   90.00
_cell.angle_beta   90.00
_cell.angle_gamma   90.00
#
_symmetry.space_group_name_H-M   'P 1'
#
loop_
_entity.id
_entity.type
_entity.pdbx_description
1 polymer ?
#
loop_
_entity_poly.entity_id
_entity_poly.type
_entity_poly.pdbx_seq_one_letter_code
_entity_poly.pdbx_strand_id
1 'polypeptide(L)'
;MKDAEMNELSDSEQEEVQSLEAELARAKSLSVKSLADAIESIGFECTRCGACCTAHHSGENNDEKTENAHEDETEPAHTQINNRSKTEAPAATAPTENGRVSHNNGSDDQTRTVSNQDNKANTDVAMESVSTSTSTEPHTATVFPDEVRELQATADNMRDGTADTDAHSPTEWRDVARPMPYGLDDENSTGTTFEWALQTDACGDCVFYEEADGVGSCQAHDNRPLICATYPFSVALGGTSQPMGEAVDTAGMVRAHECEGLGRDITREAAEELAATLRTRAIRELEEAISLRDAYEPPGNTDGIVVHDSEGAKRPDGTAIDN
;
A
#
# COMPACT_ATOMS: atom_id res chain seq x y z
N MET A 1 47.63 -9.15 -18.42
CA MET A 1 47.71 -9.36 -16.96
C MET A 1 47.31 -8.06 -16.28
N LYS A 2 46.05 -7.68 -16.37
CA LYS A 2 45.45 -6.55 -15.65
C LYS A 2 43.99 -6.91 -15.42
N ASP A 3 43.77 -7.96 -14.65
CA ASP A 3 42.45 -8.39 -14.18
C ASP A 3 42.69 -9.00 -12.80
N ALA A 4 42.86 -8.15 -11.78
CA ALA A 4 42.88 -8.57 -10.37
C ALA A 4 42.90 -7.32 -9.47
N GLU A 5 41.92 -6.43 -9.62
CA GLU A 5 41.58 -5.45 -8.58
C GLU A 5 40.20 -4.91 -8.94
N MET A 6 39.14 -5.68 -8.64
CA MET A 6 37.77 -5.18 -8.49
C MET A 6 36.98 -6.14 -7.59
N ASN A 7 36.65 -5.62 -6.40
CA ASN A 7 35.62 -6.03 -5.44
C ASN A 7 35.57 -7.48 -4.96
N GLU A 8 36.17 -7.75 -3.79
CA GLU A 8 35.75 -8.85 -2.91
C GLU A 8 34.49 -8.41 -2.14
N LEU A 9 33.31 -8.55 -2.77
CA LEU A 9 32.03 -8.40 -2.07
C LEU A 9 31.97 -9.41 -0.91
N SER A 10 31.49 -8.98 0.25
CA SER A 10 31.32 -9.87 1.40
C SER A 10 30.30 -10.99 1.10
N ASP A 11 30.41 -12.11 1.83
CA ASP A 11 29.50 -13.26 1.65
C ASP A 11 28.01 -12.86 1.81
N SER A 12 27.70 -11.86 2.65
CA SER A 12 26.35 -11.31 2.81
C SER A 12 25.88 -10.48 1.63
N GLU A 13 26.74 -9.65 1.04
CA GLU A 13 26.39 -8.85 -0.15
C GLU A 13 26.17 -9.75 -1.36
N GLN A 14 26.95 -10.84 -1.47
CA GLN A 14 26.74 -11.84 -2.53
C GLN A 14 25.43 -12.61 -2.35
N GLU A 15 24.99 -12.87 -1.12
CA GLU A 15 23.70 -13.50 -0.81
C GLU A 15 22.52 -12.58 -1.16
N GLU A 16 22.62 -11.28 -0.87
CA GLU A 16 21.62 -10.26 -1.24
C GLU A 16 21.51 -10.09 -2.76
N VAL A 17 22.65 -10.05 -3.48
CA VAL A 17 22.67 -10.06 -4.95
C VAL A 17 22.00 -11.30 -5.50
N GLN A 18 22.36 -12.49 -5.02
CA GLN A 18 21.68 -13.71 -5.47
C GLN A 18 20.18 -13.71 -5.11
N SER A 19 19.78 -13.00 -4.06
CA SER A 19 18.38 -12.86 -3.65
C SER A 19 17.57 -12.02 -4.65
N LEU A 20 18.05 -10.84 -5.08
CA LEU A 20 17.33 -9.97 -6.03
C LEU A 20 17.12 -10.65 -7.39
N GLU A 21 18.16 -11.29 -7.93
CA GLU A 21 18.10 -12.01 -9.21
C GLU A 21 17.16 -13.21 -9.11
N ALA A 22 17.20 -13.93 -7.99
CA ALA A 22 16.26 -15.02 -7.72
C ALA A 22 14.82 -14.51 -7.60
N GLU A 23 14.61 -13.33 -7.02
CA GLU A 23 13.30 -12.68 -6.94
C GLU A 23 12.79 -12.23 -8.28
N LEU A 24 13.64 -11.65 -9.12
CA LEU A 24 13.29 -11.27 -10.47
C LEU A 24 12.87 -12.51 -11.27
N ALA A 25 13.58 -13.63 -11.11
CA ALA A 25 13.19 -14.90 -11.73
C ALA A 25 11.83 -15.39 -11.20
N ARG A 26 11.57 -15.29 -9.89
CA ARG A 26 10.26 -15.61 -9.30
C ARG A 26 9.15 -14.71 -9.86
N ALA A 27 9.35 -13.39 -9.90
CA ALA A 27 8.41 -12.42 -10.46
C ALA A 27 8.08 -12.72 -11.93
N LYS A 28 9.12 -13.01 -12.72
CA LYS A 28 8.98 -13.43 -14.13
C LYS A 28 8.25 -14.76 -14.29
N SER A 29 8.22 -15.62 -13.27
CA SER A 29 7.47 -16.89 -13.30
C SER A 29 6.02 -16.79 -12.80
N LEU A 30 5.60 -15.63 -12.26
CA LEU A 30 4.25 -15.46 -11.74
C LEU A 30 3.20 -15.69 -12.83
N SER A 31 2.19 -16.50 -12.50
CA SER A 31 1.04 -16.75 -13.34
C SER A 31 0.04 -15.61 -13.21
N VAL A 32 -0.19 -14.85 -14.29
CA VAL A 32 -1.23 -13.81 -14.35
C VAL A 32 -2.59 -14.39 -13.95
N LYS A 33 -2.92 -15.59 -14.42
CA LYS A 33 -4.18 -16.26 -14.07
C LYS A 33 -4.30 -16.49 -12.56
N SER A 34 -3.22 -16.92 -11.90
CA SER A 34 -3.24 -17.19 -10.47
C SER A 34 -3.30 -15.92 -9.62
N LEU A 35 -2.68 -14.84 -10.11
CA LEU A 35 -2.85 -13.50 -9.52
C LEU A 35 -4.29 -13.00 -9.70
N ALA A 36 -4.89 -13.21 -10.88
CA ALA A 36 -6.28 -12.84 -11.15
C ALA A 36 -7.26 -13.63 -10.26
N ASP A 37 -7.07 -14.95 -10.11
CA ASP A 37 -7.85 -15.78 -9.18
C ASP A 37 -7.81 -15.22 -7.74
N ALA A 38 -6.64 -14.75 -7.31
CA ALA A 38 -6.47 -14.14 -5.99
C ALA A 38 -7.16 -12.77 -5.88
N ILE A 39 -6.99 -11.89 -6.88
CA ILE A 39 -7.64 -10.58 -6.94
C ILE A 39 -9.17 -10.71 -6.95
N GLU A 40 -9.73 -11.65 -7.72
CA GLU A 40 -11.18 -11.92 -7.72
C GLU A 40 -11.68 -12.48 -6.40
N SER A 41 -10.88 -13.30 -5.72
CA SER A 41 -11.25 -13.82 -4.41
C SER A 41 -11.30 -12.71 -3.35
N ILE A 42 -10.45 -11.69 -3.46
CA ILE A 42 -10.44 -10.53 -2.56
C ILE A 42 -11.58 -9.56 -2.95
N GLY A 43 -11.81 -9.37 -4.25
CA GLY A 43 -12.78 -8.42 -4.78
C GLY A 43 -12.26 -6.97 -4.74
N PHE A 44 -12.39 -6.26 -5.85
CA PHE A 44 -11.95 -4.87 -5.96
C PHE A 44 -12.59 -4.11 -7.11
N GLU A 45 -13.06 -2.89 -6.82
CA GLU A 45 -13.45 -1.93 -7.85
C GLU A 45 -12.95 -0.53 -7.44
N CYS A 46 -12.05 0.06 -8.25
CA CYS A 46 -11.60 1.43 -8.03
C CYS A 46 -12.76 2.41 -8.27
N THR A 47 -13.13 3.16 -7.23
CA THR A 47 -14.22 4.16 -7.29
C THR A 47 -13.76 5.53 -7.80
N ARG A 48 -12.46 5.68 -8.12
CA ARG A 48 -11.84 6.95 -8.51
C ARG A 48 -12.01 8.08 -7.47
N CYS A 49 -12.14 7.74 -6.19
CA CYS A 49 -12.38 8.71 -5.11
C CYS A 49 -11.18 9.60 -4.76
N GLY A 50 -9.97 9.28 -5.26
CA GLY A 50 -8.77 10.07 -5.00
C GLY A 50 -8.18 9.92 -3.58
N ALA A 51 -8.78 9.11 -2.69
CA ALA A 51 -8.31 8.96 -1.32
C ALA A 51 -6.84 8.47 -1.23
N CYS A 52 -6.43 7.59 -2.14
CA CYS A 52 -5.04 7.12 -2.21
C CYS A 52 -4.04 8.18 -2.66
N CYS A 53 -4.48 9.34 -3.15
CA CYS A 53 -3.63 10.46 -3.51
C CYS A 53 -3.44 11.46 -2.37
N THR A 54 -4.12 11.27 -1.24
CA THR A 54 -4.09 12.22 -0.12
C THR A 54 -3.08 11.82 0.94
N ALA A 55 -2.61 12.80 1.71
CA ALA A 55 -1.70 12.59 2.82
C ALA A 55 -2.37 11.81 3.97
N HIS A 56 -1.63 10.87 4.57
CA HIS A 56 -2.15 10.07 5.68
C HIS A 56 -2.11 10.86 6.99
N HIS A 57 -3.27 11.01 7.61
CA HIS A 57 -3.40 11.62 8.93
C HIS A 57 -3.13 10.55 9.99
N SER A 58 -1.89 10.45 10.46
CA SER A 58 -1.53 9.61 11.60
C SER A 58 -2.08 10.25 12.90
N GLY A 59 -3.38 10.07 13.17
CA GLY A 59 -4.00 10.81 14.26
C GLY A 59 -5.33 10.35 14.82
N GLU A 60 -6.35 10.01 14.02
CA GLU A 60 -7.71 9.87 14.57
C GLU A 60 -8.55 8.82 13.82
N ASN A 61 -8.44 7.56 14.25
CA ASN A 61 -9.50 6.57 14.04
C ASN A 61 -10.03 6.14 15.42
N ASN A 62 -10.88 6.98 16.00
CA ASN A 62 -11.85 6.62 17.05
C ASN A 62 -12.91 7.72 17.20
N ASP A 63 -13.67 8.01 16.14
CA ASP A 63 -14.99 8.59 16.34
C ASP A 63 -15.96 7.46 16.69
N GLU A 64 -15.93 7.19 17.99
CA GLU A 64 -16.89 6.43 18.77
C GLU A 64 -18.32 6.87 18.40
N LYS A 65 -19.03 6.01 17.65
CA LYS A 65 -20.50 6.06 17.58
C LYS A 65 -21.04 5.91 19.00
N THR A 66 -21.26 7.02 19.68
CA THR A 66 -22.01 7.07 20.92
C THR A 66 -23.49 6.93 20.57
N GLU A 67 -23.95 5.69 20.50
CA GLU A 67 -25.36 5.35 20.63
C GLU A 67 -25.81 5.70 22.05
N ASN A 68 -26.35 6.91 22.24
CA ASN A 68 -27.12 7.23 23.43
C ASN A 68 -28.54 6.66 23.28
N ALA A 69 -28.71 5.41 23.71
CA ALA A 69 -30.00 4.91 24.16
C ALA A 69 -30.29 5.52 25.53
N HIS A 70 -31.22 6.49 25.59
CA HIS A 70 -31.83 6.91 26.84
C HIS A 70 -33.30 6.50 26.84
N GLU A 71 -33.58 5.53 27.71
CA GLU A 71 -34.91 5.11 28.13
C GLU A 71 -35.59 6.28 28.84
N ASP A 72 -36.77 6.68 28.38
CA ASP A 72 -37.70 7.44 29.22
C ASP A 72 -39.12 6.91 29.00
N GLU A 73 -39.62 6.24 30.02
CA GLU A 73 -41.00 5.78 30.14
C GLU A 73 -41.91 6.98 30.42
N THR A 74 -42.78 7.34 29.48
CA THR A 74 -44.09 7.91 29.83
C THR A 74 -45.15 7.60 28.77
N GLU A 75 -46.07 6.70 29.11
CA GLU A 75 -47.43 6.66 28.56
C GLU A 75 -48.40 7.15 29.67
N PRO A 76 -49.59 7.74 29.37
CA PRO A 76 -50.60 6.99 28.62
C PRO A 76 -51.65 7.76 27.77
N ALA A 77 -52.39 6.93 27.03
CA ALA A 77 -53.82 7.03 26.65
C ALA A 77 -54.20 7.77 25.34
N HIS A 78 -54.65 7.02 24.33
CA HIS A 78 -56.10 6.74 24.14
C HIS A 78 -56.42 5.90 22.87
N THR A 79 -57.22 4.84 23.10
CA THR A 79 -58.39 4.40 22.30
C THR A 79 -58.20 3.59 20.99
N GLN A 80 -58.40 2.27 21.16
CA GLN A 80 -59.24 1.31 20.40
C GLN A 80 -59.46 1.48 18.88
N ILE A 81 -59.34 0.36 18.12
CA ILE A 81 -60.47 -0.47 17.61
C ILE A 81 -59.91 -1.65 16.76
N ASN A 82 -60.22 -2.89 17.18
CA ASN A 82 -60.64 -4.13 16.45
C ASN A 82 -60.14 -4.43 15.01
N ASN A 83 -59.95 -5.66 14.50
CA ASN A 83 -60.21 -7.04 14.93
C ASN A 83 -59.63 -8.01 13.85
N ARG A 84 -58.99 -9.09 14.30
CA ARG A 84 -59.34 -10.51 14.05
C ARG A 84 -59.29 -11.14 12.63
N SER A 85 -58.67 -12.34 12.65
CA SER A 85 -59.03 -13.59 11.92
C SER A 85 -58.16 -13.89 10.69
N LYS A 86 -57.69 -15.11 10.39
CA LYS A 86 -57.77 -16.45 11.01
C LYS A 86 -57.07 -17.46 10.04
N THR A 87 -56.45 -18.53 10.60
CA THR A 87 -56.40 -19.94 10.09
C THR A 87 -55.76 -20.23 8.70
N GLU A 88 -55.13 -21.36 8.38
CA GLU A 88 -54.84 -22.67 9.00
C GLU A 88 -53.86 -23.43 8.08
N ALA A 89 -53.07 -24.35 8.62
CA ALA A 89 -52.38 -25.45 7.91
C ALA A 89 -53.36 -26.61 7.60
N PRO A 90 -53.00 -27.66 6.81
CA PRO A 90 -52.29 -28.86 7.32
C PRO A 90 -51.30 -29.50 6.29
N ALA A 91 -50.18 -30.16 6.65
CA ALA A 91 -49.91 -31.45 7.32
C ALA A 91 -50.01 -32.73 6.44
N ALA A 92 -48.90 -33.50 6.37
CA ALA A 92 -48.77 -34.99 6.22
C ALA A 92 -47.32 -35.35 5.78
N THR A 93 -46.61 -36.43 6.13
CA THR A 93 -46.56 -37.45 7.22
C THR A 93 -45.25 -38.23 6.99
N ALA A 94 -44.65 -38.76 8.08
CA ALA A 94 -43.43 -39.59 8.11
C ALA A 94 -43.66 -41.06 7.63
N PRO A 95 -42.67 -42.01 7.70
CA PRO A 95 -42.26 -42.60 9.00
C PRO A 95 -40.80 -43.16 9.13
N THR A 96 -40.35 -43.26 10.41
CA THR A 96 -39.56 -44.35 11.08
C THR A 96 -38.13 -44.69 10.60
N GLU A 97 -37.11 -45.04 11.42
CA GLU A 97 -37.07 -45.76 12.71
C GLU A 97 -35.64 -45.76 13.34
N ASN A 98 -35.56 -45.81 14.70
CA ASN A 98 -34.58 -46.43 15.63
C ASN A 98 -33.04 -46.35 15.40
N GLY A 99 -32.17 -46.17 16.40
CA GLY A 99 -32.26 -46.56 17.80
C GLY A 99 -31.06 -46.09 18.66
N ARG A 100 -31.18 -46.40 19.95
CA ARG A 100 -30.55 -45.81 21.13
C ARG A 100 -29.58 -46.80 21.75
N VAL A 101 -28.35 -46.40 22.12
CA VAL A 101 -27.61 -47.01 23.26
C VAL A 101 -26.73 -45.93 23.93
N SER A 102 -26.87 -45.86 25.25
CA SER A 102 -26.08 -45.10 26.23
C SER A 102 -24.90 -45.94 26.71
N HIS A 103 -23.77 -45.37 27.14
CA HIS A 103 -22.99 -45.78 28.33
C HIS A 103 -22.09 -44.63 28.80
N ASN A 104 -21.98 -44.50 30.10
CA ASN A 104 -21.27 -43.47 30.87
C ASN A 104 -20.00 -44.04 31.53
N ASN A 105 -19.11 -43.11 31.90
CA ASN A 105 -18.20 -43.07 33.07
C ASN A 105 -16.75 -43.61 33.01
N GLY A 106 -15.86 -42.74 33.51
CA GLY A 106 -14.68 -43.03 34.34
C GLY A 106 -13.37 -43.26 33.57
N SER A 107 -12.20 -42.77 33.97
CA SER A 107 -11.77 -42.14 35.22
C SER A 107 -10.29 -41.73 35.08
N ASP A 108 -9.84 -40.81 35.95
CA ASP A 108 -8.47 -40.66 36.46
C ASP A 108 -7.35 -40.23 35.49
N ASP A 109 -6.29 -39.53 35.84
CA ASP A 109 -5.83 -38.82 37.04
C ASP A 109 -4.41 -38.32 36.66
N GLN A 110 -4.07 -37.11 37.08
CA GLN A 110 -2.74 -36.66 37.55
C GLN A 110 -2.38 -35.24 37.09
N THR A 111 -2.81 -34.30 37.93
CA THR A 111 -2.01 -33.23 38.55
C THR A 111 -0.52 -33.15 38.19
N ARG A 112 -0.07 -31.93 37.85
CA ARG A 112 1.00 -31.25 38.62
C ARG A 112 1.05 -29.74 38.33
N THR A 113 0.51 -28.98 39.27
CA THR A 113 0.84 -27.57 39.54
C THR A 113 2.08 -27.51 40.43
N VAL A 114 3.04 -26.62 40.14
CA VAL A 114 3.81 -25.90 41.17
C VAL A 114 4.10 -24.48 40.65
N SER A 115 3.77 -23.51 41.49
CA SER A 115 3.83 -22.07 41.28
C SER A 115 5.22 -21.45 41.55
N ASN A 116 5.43 -20.29 40.92
CA ASN A 116 6.11 -19.06 41.34
C ASN A 116 7.51 -19.10 41.99
N GLN A 117 8.43 -18.29 41.44
CA GLN A 117 8.86 -17.04 42.09
C GLN A 117 9.81 -16.20 41.21
N ASP A 118 9.43 -14.93 41.07
CA ASP A 118 10.23 -13.70 41.09
C ASP A 118 11.70 -13.75 40.66
N ASN A 119 12.01 -13.05 39.57
CA ASN A 119 13.19 -12.19 39.56
C ASN A 119 13.01 -10.97 38.67
N LYS A 120 12.83 -9.82 39.32
CA LYS A 120 12.98 -8.49 38.74
C LYS A 120 14.44 -8.27 38.37
N ALA A 121 14.71 -7.98 37.11
CA ALA A 121 15.92 -7.27 36.70
C ALA A 121 15.49 -6.04 35.91
N ASN A 122 15.82 -4.90 36.50
CA ASN A 122 15.58 -3.54 36.08
C ASN A 122 16.49 -3.24 34.88
N THR A 123 15.92 -2.87 33.73
CA THR A 123 16.67 -2.20 32.66
C THR A 123 15.84 -1.02 32.20
N ASP A 124 16.12 0.11 32.84
CA ASP A 124 15.74 1.45 32.39
C ASP A 124 16.41 1.69 31.03
N VAL A 125 15.69 1.41 29.94
CA VAL A 125 16.01 1.98 28.63
C VAL A 125 15.08 3.18 28.50
N ALA A 126 15.68 4.37 28.52
CA ALA A 126 15.01 5.61 28.23
C ALA A 126 14.37 5.49 26.84
N MET A 127 13.07 5.24 26.83
CA MET A 127 12.21 5.42 25.68
C MET A 127 12.20 6.92 25.45
N GLU A 128 13.05 7.38 24.52
CA GLU A 128 12.97 8.73 24.01
C GLU A 128 11.51 8.96 23.62
N SER A 129 10.94 9.99 24.24
CA SER A 129 9.60 10.45 23.96
C SER A 129 9.48 10.66 22.45
N VAL A 130 8.79 9.73 21.79
CA VAL A 130 8.22 9.99 20.47
C VAL A 130 7.32 11.18 20.67
N SER A 131 7.80 12.34 20.25
CA SER A 131 7.01 13.55 20.14
C SER A 131 5.79 13.18 19.34
N THR A 132 4.64 13.12 19.99
CA THR A 132 3.34 12.94 19.34
C THR A 132 3.00 14.26 18.64
N SER A 133 3.79 14.64 17.64
CA SER A 133 3.34 15.55 16.63
C SER A 133 2.37 14.76 15.76
N THR A 134 1.13 15.21 15.68
CA THR A 134 0.17 14.82 14.64
C THR A 134 0.71 15.32 13.29
N SER A 135 1.82 14.76 12.83
CA SER A 135 2.43 15.10 11.55
C SER A 135 1.76 14.25 10.50
N THR A 136 0.90 14.86 9.71
CA THR A 136 0.39 14.27 8.47
C THR A 136 1.57 13.79 7.64
N GLU A 137 1.65 12.48 7.38
CA GLU A 137 2.69 11.94 6.54
C GLU A 137 2.31 12.23 5.08
N PRO A 138 3.18 12.91 4.32
CA PRO A 138 2.87 13.26 2.94
C PRO A 138 2.67 12.00 2.12
N HIS A 139 1.76 12.08 1.15
CA HIS A 139 1.57 11.01 0.19
C HIS A 139 2.92 10.62 -0.44
N THR A 140 3.22 9.32 -0.40
CA THR A 140 4.49 8.78 -0.88
C THR A 140 4.22 7.58 -1.76
N ALA A 141 4.51 7.74 -3.06
CA ALA A 141 4.41 6.68 -4.06
C ALA A 141 5.65 6.73 -4.93
N THR A 142 6.41 5.64 -4.97
CA THR A 142 7.65 5.54 -5.76
C THR A 142 7.36 5.63 -7.25
N VAL A 143 8.16 6.41 -7.97
CA VAL A 143 8.07 6.54 -9.43
C VAL A 143 9.43 6.38 -10.07
N PHE A 144 9.47 5.71 -11.21
CA PHE A 144 10.69 5.49 -11.96
C PHE A 144 10.91 6.55 -13.04
N PRO A 145 12.15 6.75 -13.53
CA PRO A 145 12.47 7.86 -14.43
C PRO A 145 11.65 7.93 -15.74
N ASP A 146 11.27 6.79 -16.29
CA ASP A 146 10.37 6.71 -17.44
C ASP A 146 8.95 7.15 -17.08
N GLU A 147 8.42 6.69 -15.95
CA GLU A 147 7.09 7.08 -15.45
C GLU A 147 7.01 8.59 -15.15
N VAL A 148 8.09 9.19 -14.62
CA VAL A 148 8.14 10.66 -14.43
C VAL A 148 7.98 11.39 -15.76
N ARG A 149 8.66 10.94 -16.82
CA ARG A 149 8.56 11.57 -18.15
C ARG A 149 7.17 11.39 -18.78
N GLU A 150 6.53 10.24 -18.57
CA GLU A 150 5.15 10.00 -19.01
C GLU A 150 4.15 10.91 -18.29
N LEU A 151 4.36 11.14 -17.00
CA LEU A 151 3.55 12.05 -16.19
C LEU A 151 3.78 13.53 -16.56
N GLN A 152 5.00 13.94 -16.88
CA GLN A 152 5.27 15.28 -17.44
C GLN A 152 4.49 15.51 -18.74
N ALA A 153 4.50 14.53 -19.66
CA ALA A 153 3.73 14.60 -20.89
C ALA A 153 2.22 14.63 -20.62
N THR A 154 1.75 13.89 -19.62
CA THR A 154 0.36 13.92 -19.18
C THR A 154 -0.05 15.30 -18.67
N ALA A 155 0.76 15.92 -17.81
CA ALA A 155 0.54 17.26 -17.28
C ALA A 155 0.55 18.33 -18.39
N ASP A 156 1.51 18.25 -19.32
CA ASP A 156 1.58 19.17 -20.46
C ASP A 156 0.32 19.08 -21.34
N ASN A 157 -0.18 17.87 -21.61
CA ASN A 157 -1.40 17.65 -22.38
C ASN A 157 -2.66 18.20 -21.69
N MET A 158 -2.73 18.12 -20.36
CA MET A 158 -3.85 18.70 -19.61
C MET A 158 -3.88 20.24 -19.72
N ARG A 159 -2.70 20.86 -19.75
CA ARG A 159 -2.56 22.33 -19.80
C ARG A 159 -2.80 22.91 -21.20
N ASP A 160 -2.41 22.21 -22.27
CA ASP A 160 -2.63 22.63 -23.67
C ASP A 160 -4.13 22.74 -24.04
N GLY A 161 -5.02 22.12 -23.26
CA GLY A 161 -6.48 22.28 -23.39
C GLY A 161 -7.02 23.65 -22.94
N THR A 162 -6.20 24.49 -22.29
CA THR A 162 -6.60 25.82 -21.81
C THR A 162 -6.25 26.89 -22.84
N ALA A 163 -7.22 27.75 -23.19
CA ALA A 163 -7.14 28.69 -24.31
C ALA A 163 -6.17 29.88 -24.09
N ASP A 164 -5.28 29.80 -23.11
CA ASP A 164 -4.32 30.86 -22.79
C ASP A 164 -2.97 30.56 -23.45
N THR A 165 -2.84 31.04 -24.69
CA THR A 165 -1.72 30.75 -25.61
C THR A 165 -0.41 31.48 -25.28
N ASP A 166 -0.26 32.01 -24.06
CA ASP A 166 1.06 32.44 -23.62
C ASP A 166 1.95 31.22 -23.47
N ALA A 167 3.18 31.29 -23.99
CA ALA A 167 4.10 30.17 -24.10
C ALA A 167 4.42 29.56 -22.73
N HIS A 168 3.62 28.58 -22.30
CA HIS A 168 3.83 27.94 -21.02
C HIS A 168 5.09 27.05 -21.12
N SER A 169 6.00 27.19 -20.16
CA SER A 169 7.18 26.34 -20.05
C SER A 169 6.76 24.88 -19.85
N PRO A 170 7.43 23.90 -20.48
CA PRO A 170 7.10 22.49 -20.30
C PRO A 170 7.16 22.12 -18.82
N THR A 171 6.35 21.15 -18.42
CA THR A 171 6.30 20.63 -17.04
C THR A 171 7.69 20.13 -16.64
N GLU A 172 8.24 20.66 -15.55
CA GLU A 172 9.58 20.32 -15.07
C GLU A 172 9.53 19.04 -14.22
N TRP A 173 10.69 18.40 -14.02
CA TRP A 173 10.78 17.17 -13.22
C TRP A 173 10.24 17.38 -11.80
N ARG A 174 10.58 18.54 -11.21
CA ARG A 174 10.14 18.94 -9.86
C ARG A 174 8.65 19.17 -9.74
N ASP A 175 7.95 19.38 -10.85
CA ASP A 175 6.49 19.50 -10.85
C ASP A 175 5.81 18.13 -10.70
N VAL A 176 6.54 17.04 -10.95
CA VAL A 176 6.00 15.67 -11.01
C VAL A 176 6.59 14.75 -9.95
N ALA A 177 7.90 14.90 -9.67
CA ALA A 177 8.64 14.01 -8.80
C ALA A 177 9.54 14.79 -7.82
N ARG A 178 9.76 14.18 -6.66
CA ARG A 178 10.64 14.69 -5.60
C ARG A 178 11.59 13.59 -5.10
N PRO A 179 12.76 13.96 -4.55
CA PRO A 179 13.63 13.00 -3.86
C PRO A 179 12.85 12.24 -2.77
N MET A 180 13.12 10.95 -2.62
CA MET A 180 12.63 10.19 -1.47
C MET A 180 13.15 10.84 -0.16
N PRO A 181 12.34 10.93 0.90
CA PRO A 181 12.69 11.68 2.13
C PRO A 181 13.74 10.99 3.01
N TYR A 182 14.18 9.77 2.64
CA TYR A 182 15.15 8.99 3.42
C TYR A 182 16.58 9.34 3.03
N GLY A 183 17.50 9.36 4.00
CA GLY A 183 18.92 9.67 3.74
C GLY A 183 19.23 11.16 3.53
N LEU A 184 18.23 12.02 3.73
CA LEU A 184 18.36 13.48 3.72
C LEU A 184 18.44 14.04 5.14
N ASP A 185 18.93 15.27 5.28
CA ASP A 185 18.87 16.01 6.53
C ASP A 185 17.43 16.41 6.90
N ASP A 186 17.23 16.89 8.14
CA ASP A 186 15.91 17.26 8.66
C ASP A 186 15.21 18.36 7.83
N GLU A 187 15.98 19.15 7.08
CA GLU A 187 15.48 20.23 6.21
C GLU A 187 15.26 19.77 4.76
N ASN A 188 15.53 18.49 4.43
CA ASN A 188 15.56 17.95 3.07
C ASN A 188 16.35 18.84 2.10
N SER A 189 17.51 19.32 2.53
CA SER A 189 18.36 20.30 1.84
C SER A 189 19.69 19.71 1.36
N THR A 190 20.18 18.70 2.06
CA THR A 190 21.42 17.97 1.73
C THR A 190 21.28 16.47 1.99
N GLY A 191 22.11 15.66 1.34
CA GLY A 191 22.17 14.22 1.59
C GLY A 191 22.05 13.38 0.32
N THR A 192 22.03 12.06 0.51
CA THR A 192 21.93 11.09 -0.58
C THR A 192 20.69 10.24 -0.35
N THR A 193 19.85 10.15 -1.38
CA THR A 193 18.64 9.32 -1.37
C THR A 193 18.58 8.44 -2.61
N PHE A 194 17.66 7.48 -2.58
CA PHE A 194 17.45 6.49 -3.63
C PHE A 194 16.03 6.60 -4.16
N GLU A 195 15.88 6.54 -5.48
CA GLU A 195 14.63 6.63 -6.22
C GLU A 195 13.85 7.94 -5.97
N TRP A 196 12.71 8.05 -6.66
CA TRP A 196 11.84 9.21 -6.63
C TRP A 196 10.49 8.88 -6.01
N ALA A 197 9.87 9.86 -5.37
CA ALA A 197 8.46 9.85 -5.02
C ALA A 197 7.67 10.79 -5.95
N LEU A 198 6.39 10.52 -6.15
CA LEU A 198 5.46 11.52 -6.67
C LEU A 198 5.57 12.82 -5.86
N GLN A 199 5.58 13.94 -6.56
CA GLN A 199 5.55 15.25 -5.96
C GLN A 199 4.24 15.45 -5.20
N THR A 200 4.33 16.22 -4.12
CA THR A 200 3.18 16.62 -3.31
C THR A 200 3.01 18.12 -3.30
N ASP A 201 1.79 18.59 -3.04
CA ASP A 201 1.50 19.99 -2.79
C ASP A 201 1.85 20.40 -1.34
N ALA A 202 1.43 21.60 -0.94
CA ALA A 202 1.66 22.12 0.41
C ALA A 202 0.85 21.41 1.51
N CYS A 203 -0.22 20.71 1.15
CA CYS A 203 -1.02 19.88 2.05
C CYS A 203 -0.42 18.48 2.23
N GLY A 204 0.51 18.09 1.33
CA GLY A 204 1.10 16.76 1.30
C GLY A 204 0.35 15.79 0.38
N ASP A 205 -0.66 16.28 -0.35
CA ASP A 205 -1.40 15.48 -1.33
C ASP A 205 -0.62 15.40 -2.65
N CYS A 206 -0.80 14.32 -3.40
CA CYS A 206 -0.20 14.18 -4.73
C CYS A 206 -0.55 15.37 -5.62
N VAL A 207 0.40 15.90 -6.39
CA VAL A 207 0.17 17.03 -7.32
C VAL A 207 -0.89 16.77 -8.40
N PHE A 208 -1.25 15.52 -8.65
CA PHE A 208 -2.32 15.14 -9.57
C PHE A 208 -3.68 14.98 -8.88
N TYR A 209 -3.77 15.23 -7.58
CA TYR A 209 -5.02 15.24 -6.85
C TYR A 209 -5.78 16.54 -7.11
N GLU A 210 -7.07 16.43 -7.42
CA GLU A 210 -7.98 17.56 -7.38
C GLU A 210 -9.26 17.17 -6.63
N GLU A 211 -9.77 18.11 -5.85
CA GLU A 211 -11.06 18.01 -5.20
C GLU A 211 -12.03 19.02 -5.80
N ALA A 212 -13.21 18.54 -6.23
CA ALA A 212 -14.31 19.37 -6.67
C ALA A 212 -15.59 18.97 -5.95
N ASP A 213 -16.30 19.94 -5.38
CA ASP A 213 -17.57 19.72 -4.64
C ASP A 213 -17.47 18.64 -3.54
N GLY A 214 -16.31 18.55 -2.86
CA GLY A 214 -16.07 17.55 -1.80
C GLY A 214 -15.75 16.15 -2.31
N VAL A 215 -15.49 15.99 -3.62
CA VAL A 215 -15.15 14.71 -4.24
C VAL A 215 -13.74 14.80 -4.82
N GLY A 216 -12.84 13.98 -4.28
CA GLY A 216 -11.47 13.85 -4.77
C GLY A 216 -11.38 13.06 -6.07
N SER A 217 -10.35 13.35 -6.85
CA SER A 217 -10.06 12.66 -8.11
C SER A 217 -8.57 12.73 -8.47
N CYS A 218 -8.07 11.72 -9.16
CA CYS A 218 -6.72 11.71 -9.72
C CYS A 218 -6.78 12.15 -11.18
N GLN A 219 -6.17 13.29 -11.52
CA GLN A 219 -6.15 13.79 -12.89
C GLN A 219 -5.33 12.88 -13.82
N ALA A 220 -4.24 12.31 -13.30
CA ALA A 220 -3.40 11.35 -14.04
C ALA A 220 -3.97 9.92 -14.06
N HIS A 221 -5.25 9.70 -13.75
CA HIS A 221 -5.83 8.36 -13.58
C HIS A 221 -5.48 7.42 -14.75
N ASP A 222 -5.63 7.86 -16.00
CA ASP A 222 -5.42 6.95 -17.13
C ASP A 222 -3.93 6.73 -17.48
N ASN A 223 -3.02 7.50 -16.89
CA ASN A 223 -1.56 7.40 -17.07
C ASN A 223 -0.84 7.24 -15.71
N ARG A 224 -1.47 6.56 -14.75
CA ARG A 224 -0.91 6.38 -13.41
C ARG A 224 0.40 5.57 -13.47
N PRO A 225 1.40 5.91 -12.63
CA PRO A 225 2.57 5.05 -12.46
C PRO A 225 2.13 3.69 -11.89
N LEU A 226 2.95 2.66 -12.08
CA LEU A 226 2.64 1.27 -11.75
C LEU A 226 2.22 1.09 -10.30
N ILE A 227 2.87 1.77 -9.36
CA ILE A 227 2.50 1.80 -7.93
C ILE A 227 1.03 2.18 -7.74
N CYS A 228 0.56 3.21 -8.45
CA CYS A 228 -0.80 3.74 -8.36
C CYS A 228 -1.79 2.97 -9.24
N ALA A 229 -1.34 2.39 -10.36
CA ALA A 229 -2.17 1.58 -11.25
C ALA A 229 -2.55 0.23 -10.62
N THR A 230 -1.70 -0.27 -9.73
CA THR A 230 -1.87 -1.57 -9.05
C THR A 230 -2.39 -1.48 -7.63
N TYR A 231 -2.48 -0.27 -7.06
CA TYR A 231 -3.12 -0.04 -5.78
C TYR A 231 -4.56 -0.58 -5.78
N PRO A 232 -5.00 -1.32 -4.73
CA PRO A 232 -4.34 -1.51 -3.44
C PRO A 232 -3.52 -2.80 -3.33
N PHE A 233 -3.12 -3.42 -4.43
CA PHE A 233 -2.47 -4.73 -4.42
C PHE A 233 -0.94 -4.65 -4.48
N SER A 234 -0.30 -5.64 -3.86
CA SER A 234 1.14 -5.91 -3.96
C SER A 234 1.39 -7.42 -3.99
N VAL A 235 2.61 -7.83 -4.38
CA VAL A 235 3.00 -9.25 -4.39
C VAL A 235 4.00 -9.54 -3.28
N ALA A 236 3.76 -10.61 -2.53
CA ALA A 236 4.63 -11.12 -1.48
C ALA A 236 5.90 -11.80 -2.04
N LEU A 237 6.83 -11.01 -2.58
CA LEU A 237 8.20 -11.43 -2.87
C LEU A 237 9.07 -11.08 -1.66
N GLY A 238 10.01 -11.96 -1.30
CA GLY A 238 10.67 -12.00 0.01
C GLY A 238 11.76 -10.95 0.26
N GLY A 239 11.96 -9.98 -0.63
CA GLY A 239 13.10 -9.06 -0.61
C GLY A 239 12.76 -7.58 -0.78
N THR A 240 11.48 -7.20 -0.86
CA THR A 240 11.09 -5.79 -0.88
C THR A 240 10.24 -5.45 0.32
N SER A 241 10.77 -4.56 1.17
CA SER A 241 10.02 -3.86 2.21
C SER A 241 8.83 -3.17 1.52
N GLN A 242 7.63 -3.71 1.67
CA GLN A 242 6.48 -3.18 0.96
C GLN A 242 6.08 -1.83 1.57
N PRO A 243 6.07 -0.74 0.79
CA PRO A 243 5.84 0.61 1.31
C PRO A 243 4.39 0.88 1.72
N MET A 244 3.48 -0.09 1.55
CA MET A 244 2.04 0.12 1.61
C MET A 244 1.40 -0.23 2.96
N GLY A 245 2.20 -0.41 4.01
CA GLY A 245 1.72 -0.75 5.34
C GLY A 245 1.36 -2.23 5.51
N GLU A 246 0.62 -2.55 6.58
CA GLU A 246 0.15 -3.91 6.85
C GLU A 246 -1.00 -4.27 5.91
N ALA A 247 -0.93 -5.48 5.34
CA ALA A 247 -1.99 -5.97 4.45
C ALA A 247 -3.29 -6.22 5.25
N VAL A 248 -4.40 -5.68 4.75
CA VAL A 248 -5.74 -5.89 5.34
C VAL A 248 -6.39 -7.19 4.86
N ASP A 249 -5.93 -7.74 3.73
CA ASP A 249 -6.34 -9.05 3.21
C ASP A 249 -5.22 -9.71 2.38
N THR A 250 -5.26 -11.04 2.26
CA THR A 250 -4.27 -11.81 1.50
C THR A 250 -4.89 -13.01 0.79
N ALA A 251 -4.49 -13.23 -0.46
CA ALA A 251 -4.85 -14.43 -1.22
C ALA A 251 -3.63 -14.93 -2.02
N GLY A 252 -3.10 -16.09 -1.64
CA GLY A 252 -1.90 -16.63 -2.26
C GLY A 252 -0.70 -15.68 -2.10
N MET A 253 -0.19 -15.15 -3.21
CA MET A 253 0.91 -14.17 -3.20
C MET A 253 0.42 -12.72 -3.24
N VAL A 254 -0.88 -12.49 -3.43
CA VAL A 254 -1.45 -11.14 -3.49
C VAL A 254 -1.76 -10.66 -2.08
N ARG A 255 -1.31 -9.45 -1.76
CA ARG A 255 -1.65 -8.72 -0.54
C ARG A 255 -2.47 -7.49 -0.94
N ALA A 256 -3.55 -7.23 -0.22
CA ALA A 256 -4.37 -6.05 -0.36
C ALA A 256 -4.11 -5.09 0.81
N HIS A 257 -4.04 -3.80 0.49
CA HIS A 257 -3.84 -2.72 1.43
C HIS A 257 -5.13 -1.91 1.59
N GLU A 258 -5.22 -1.10 2.63
CA GLU A 258 -6.44 -0.35 2.95
C GLU A 258 -6.94 0.44 1.74
N CYS A 259 -8.19 0.20 1.32
CA CYS A 259 -8.87 0.91 0.24
C CYS A 259 -10.39 0.67 0.31
N GLU A 260 -11.18 1.73 0.09
CA GLU A 260 -12.65 1.67 0.05
C GLU A 260 -13.21 0.80 -1.11
N GLY A 261 -12.38 0.53 -2.12
CA GLY A 261 -12.75 -0.29 -3.26
C GLY A 261 -12.74 -1.80 -3.00
N LEU A 262 -12.18 -2.26 -1.89
CA LEU A 262 -12.05 -3.69 -1.57
C LEU A 262 -13.39 -4.36 -1.28
N GLY A 263 -13.47 -5.67 -1.58
CA GLY A 263 -14.67 -6.49 -1.37
C GLY A 263 -15.80 -6.29 -2.39
N ARG A 264 -15.60 -5.40 -3.37
CA ARG A 264 -16.53 -5.18 -4.49
C ARG A 264 -16.33 -6.23 -5.58
N ASP A 265 -17.38 -6.49 -6.37
CA ASP A 265 -17.30 -7.43 -7.48
C ASP A 265 -16.35 -6.91 -8.57
N ILE A 266 -15.45 -7.77 -9.02
CA ILE A 266 -14.55 -7.52 -10.16
C ILE A 266 -14.81 -8.56 -11.25
N THR A 267 -14.82 -8.13 -12.51
CA THR A 267 -14.93 -9.09 -13.62
C THR A 267 -13.61 -9.85 -13.79
N ARG A 268 -13.69 -11.07 -14.32
CA ARG A 268 -12.50 -11.85 -14.68
C ARG A 268 -11.54 -11.07 -15.57
N GLU A 269 -12.06 -10.36 -16.58
CA GLU A 269 -11.22 -9.58 -17.50
C GLU A 269 -10.49 -8.46 -16.77
N ALA A 270 -11.16 -7.72 -15.89
CA ALA A 270 -10.55 -6.65 -15.10
C ALA A 270 -9.52 -7.19 -14.09
N ALA A 271 -9.80 -8.36 -13.48
CA ALA A 271 -8.86 -9.02 -12.59
C ALA A 271 -7.61 -9.52 -13.33
N GLU A 272 -7.75 -10.02 -14.57
CA GLU A 272 -6.62 -10.42 -15.40
C GLU A 272 -5.78 -9.23 -15.86
N GLU A 273 -6.42 -8.09 -16.20
CA GLU A 273 -5.72 -6.84 -16.51
C GLU A 273 -4.94 -6.33 -15.31
N LEU A 274 -5.58 -6.24 -14.14
CA LEU A 274 -4.93 -5.80 -12.90
C LEU A 274 -3.81 -6.75 -12.48
N ALA A 275 -4.00 -8.07 -12.63
CA ALA A 275 -2.98 -9.08 -12.37
C ALA A 275 -1.77 -8.94 -13.31
N ALA A 276 -2.01 -8.65 -14.59
CA ALA A 276 -0.94 -8.42 -15.56
C ALA A 276 -0.12 -7.18 -15.17
N THR A 277 -0.79 -6.08 -14.84
CA THR A 277 -0.14 -4.84 -14.39
C THR A 277 0.60 -5.04 -13.07
N LEU A 278 0.02 -5.80 -12.13
CA LEU A 278 0.65 -6.12 -10.85
C LEU A 278 1.94 -6.95 -11.03
N ARG A 279 1.93 -7.91 -11.95
CA ARG A 279 3.14 -8.66 -12.32
C ARG A 279 4.18 -7.76 -13.00
N THR A 280 3.75 -6.89 -13.92
CA THR A 280 4.63 -5.92 -14.58
C THR A 280 5.32 -5.04 -13.54
N ARG A 281 4.56 -4.49 -12.58
CA ARG A 281 5.10 -3.73 -11.45
C ARG A 281 6.15 -4.52 -10.67
N ALA A 282 5.82 -5.73 -10.24
CA ALA A 282 6.76 -6.55 -9.45
C ALA A 282 8.07 -6.83 -10.20
N ILE A 283 8.01 -7.02 -11.53
CA ILE A 283 9.20 -7.18 -12.36
C ILE A 283 9.98 -5.86 -12.46
N ARG A 284 9.29 -4.75 -12.75
CA ARG A 284 9.89 -3.42 -12.91
C ARG A 284 10.63 -2.98 -11.64
N GLU A 285 9.99 -3.10 -10.47
CA GLU A 285 10.59 -2.74 -9.18
C GLU A 285 11.92 -3.49 -8.93
N LEU A 286 11.97 -4.78 -9.28
CA LEU A 286 13.19 -5.58 -9.13
C LEU A 286 14.26 -5.24 -10.18
N GLU A 287 13.86 -4.95 -11.42
CA GLU A 287 14.79 -4.52 -12.48
C GLU A 287 15.40 -3.14 -12.17
N GLU A 288 14.61 -2.23 -11.61
CA GLU A 288 15.06 -0.93 -11.14
C GLU A 288 16.02 -1.06 -9.97
N ALA A 289 15.67 -1.87 -8.96
CA ALA A 289 16.55 -2.13 -7.81
C ALA A 289 17.90 -2.76 -8.23
N ILE A 290 17.88 -3.72 -9.17
CA ILE A 290 19.11 -4.32 -9.73
C ILE A 290 19.92 -3.28 -10.50
N SER A 291 19.26 -2.47 -11.35
CA SER A 291 19.94 -1.44 -12.16
C SER A 291 20.56 -0.36 -11.27
N LEU A 292 19.84 0.08 -10.24
CA LEU A 292 20.32 1.02 -9.23
C LEU A 292 21.56 0.48 -8.54
N ARG A 293 21.51 -0.77 -8.04
CA ARG A 293 22.65 -1.44 -7.40
C ARG A 293 23.86 -1.50 -8.33
N ASP A 294 23.64 -1.89 -9.59
CA ASP A 294 24.71 -2.08 -10.56
C ASP A 294 25.34 -0.75 -11.04
N ALA A 295 24.55 0.33 -11.04
CA ALA A 295 24.99 1.68 -11.43
C ALA A 295 25.47 2.54 -10.25
N TYR A 296 25.23 2.11 -9.01
CA TYR A 296 25.54 2.91 -7.83
C TYR A 296 27.05 3.12 -7.68
N GLU A 297 27.43 4.40 -7.64
CA GLU A 297 28.74 4.86 -7.23
C GLU A 297 28.53 5.80 -6.05
N PRO A 298 29.22 5.63 -4.90
CA PRO A 298 29.11 6.54 -3.77
C PRO A 298 29.34 7.98 -4.24
N PRO A 299 28.43 8.92 -3.95
CA PRO A 299 28.64 10.29 -4.38
C PRO A 299 29.90 10.84 -3.71
N GLY A 300 30.71 11.56 -4.48
CA GLY A 300 31.78 12.37 -3.93
C GLY A 300 31.22 13.47 -2.99
N ASN A 301 32.10 14.35 -2.51
CA ASN A 301 31.63 15.50 -1.73
C ASN A 301 30.81 16.42 -2.66
N THR A 302 29.49 16.38 -2.53
CA THR A 302 28.54 17.12 -3.35
C THR A 302 27.83 18.15 -2.48
N ASP A 303 27.69 19.37 -2.98
CA ASP A 303 26.86 20.39 -2.35
C ASP A 303 25.39 20.11 -2.72
N GLY A 304 24.56 19.79 -1.73
CA GLY A 304 23.11 19.58 -1.90
C GLY A 304 22.67 18.12 -1.86
N ILE A 305 21.51 17.85 -2.47
CA ILE A 305 20.90 16.52 -2.53
C ILE A 305 21.36 15.78 -3.79
N VAL A 306 21.71 14.50 -3.63
CA VAL A 306 21.93 13.55 -4.72
C VAL A 306 20.87 12.46 -4.67
N VAL A 307 20.19 12.23 -5.79
CA VAL A 307 19.25 11.12 -5.97
C VAL A 307 19.91 10.08 -6.86
N HIS A 308 19.97 8.83 -6.41
CA HIS A 308 20.37 7.70 -7.26
C HIS A 308 19.13 6.93 -7.69
N ASP A 309 18.95 6.77 -8.99
CA ASP A 309 17.95 5.87 -9.59
C ASP A 309 18.64 4.88 -10.55
N SER A 310 17.85 4.07 -11.25
CA SER A 310 18.32 3.12 -12.26
C SER A 310 19.13 3.73 -13.42
N GLU A 311 19.04 5.05 -13.64
CA GLU A 311 19.80 5.79 -14.66
C GLU A 311 21.05 6.48 -14.09
N GLY A 312 21.32 6.35 -12.79
CA GLY A 312 22.50 6.89 -12.11
C GLY A 312 22.20 8.10 -11.21
N ALA A 313 23.26 8.83 -10.85
CA ALA A 313 23.17 9.97 -9.94
C ALA A 313 22.57 11.21 -10.62
N LYS A 314 21.62 11.87 -9.94
CA LYS A 314 20.90 13.05 -10.42
C LYS A 314 20.79 14.13 -9.34
N ARG A 315 20.67 15.37 -9.78
CA ARG A 315 20.21 16.50 -8.95
C ARG A 315 18.69 16.41 -8.75
N PRO A 316 18.10 17.14 -7.80
CA PRO A 316 16.65 17.04 -7.55
C PRO A 316 15.74 17.57 -8.66
N ASP A 317 16.26 18.17 -9.74
CA ASP A 317 15.53 18.43 -11.00
C ASP A 317 15.61 17.28 -12.01
N GLY A 318 16.14 16.12 -11.61
CA GLY A 318 16.32 14.98 -12.50
C GLY A 318 17.49 15.15 -13.49
N THR A 319 18.25 16.26 -13.43
CA THR A 319 19.44 16.41 -14.27
C THR A 319 20.55 15.49 -13.79
N ALA A 320 21.20 14.78 -14.72
CA ALA A 320 22.31 13.90 -14.39
C ALA A 320 23.48 14.69 -13.76
N ILE A 321 24.15 14.05 -12.81
CA ILE A 321 25.43 14.50 -12.30
C ILE A 321 26.51 13.82 -13.15
N ASP A 322 27.23 14.62 -13.94
CA ASP A 322 28.40 14.11 -14.66
C ASP A 322 29.48 13.76 -13.63
N ASN A 323 29.90 12.49 -13.61
CA ASN A 323 31.05 12.00 -12.86
C ASN A 323 32.36 12.20 -13.64
#